data_AF-A0A0N0AL40-F1
#
_entry.id   AF-A0A0N0AL40-F1
#
_cell.length_a   1.000
_cell.length_b   1.000
_cell.length_c   1.000
_cell.angle_alpha   90.00
_cell.angle_beta   90.00
_cell.angle_gamma   90.00
#
_symmetry.space_group_name_H-M   'P 1'
#
loop_
_entity.id
_entity.type
_entity.pdbx_description
1 polymer ?
#
loop_
_entity_poly.entity_id
_entity_poly.type
_entity_poly.pdbx_seq_one_letter_code
_entity_poly.pdbx_strand_id
1 'polypeptide(L)'
;MSTYLDETIPVDDRIEVPLRIVKRIGNHYERLEGGCIVSRYAPNKNGYRSVQFWSGGRKVQVLVHRLAYACLYGPIPSGMTVDHLCFTPGCFNQDHLRLLTPSENSRNRRPKAS
;
A
#
# COMPACT_ATOMS: atom_id res chain seq x y z
N MET A 1 -29.91 -11.76 11.95
CA MET A 1 -28.57 -11.19 12.21
C MET A 1 -27.99 -10.80 10.86
N SER A 2 -28.07 -9.52 10.49
CA SER A 2 -27.61 -9.05 9.19
C SER A 2 -26.08 -9.00 9.18
N THR A 3 -25.46 -10.13 8.86
CA THR A 3 -24.05 -10.17 8.47
C THR A 3 -23.96 -9.50 7.11
N TYR A 4 -23.95 -8.16 7.09
CA TYR A 4 -23.29 -7.45 6.01
C TYR A 4 -21.89 -8.06 5.95
N LEU A 5 -21.62 -8.85 4.92
CA LEU A 5 -20.27 -9.26 4.59
C LEU A 5 -19.51 -7.94 4.47
N ASP A 6 -18.65 -7.63 5.45
CA ASP A 6 -17.71 -6.52 5.35
C ASP A 6 -16.89 -6.82 4.10
N GLU A 7 -17.27 -6.23 2.97
CA GLU A 7 -16.58 -6.44 1.70
C GLU A 7 -15.08 -6.22 1.94
N THR A 8 -14.26 -7.19 1.53
CA THR A 8 -12.82 -7.15 1.71
C THR A 8 -12.13 -7.03 0.35
N ILE A 9 -10.94 -6.43 0.37
CA ILE A 9 -10.01 -6.41 -0.77
C ILE A 9 -8.84 -7.32 -0.42
N PRO A 10 -8.57 -8.38 -1.20
CA PRO A 10 -7.37 -9.17 -1.05
C PRO A 10 -6.16 -8.36 -1.52
N VAL A 11 -5.19 -8.15 -0.64
CA VAL A 11 -3.94 -7.46 -0.96
C VAL A 11 -2.91 -8.43 -1.51
N ASP A 12 -2.87 -9.64 -0.96
CA ASP A 12 -2.05 -10.77 -1.38
C ASP A 12 -2.70 -12.08 -0.91
N ASP A 13 -1.98 -13.20 -0.99
CA ASP A 13 -2.42 -14.53 -0.58
C ASP A 13 -2.71 -14.67 0.93
N ARG A 14 -2.38 -13.67 1.76
CA ARG A 14 -2.42 -13.77 3.23
C ARG A 14 -3.26 -12.69 3.89
N ILE A 15 -3.51 -11.60 3.18
CA ILE A 15 -4.07 -10.37 3.75
C ILE A 15 -5.32 -9.95 2.99
N GLU A 16 -6.44 -9.91 3.71
CA GLU A 16 -7.68 -9.29 3.27
C GLU A 16 -7.96 -8.04 4.11
N VAL A 17 -8.29 -6.95 3.42
CA VAL A 17 -8.52 -5.64 4.04
C VAL A 17 -9.98 -5.24 3.88
N PRO A 18 -10.74 -5.02 4.97
CA PRO A 18 -12.11 -4.54 4.90
C PRO A 18 -12.21 -3.17 4.20
N LEU A 19 -13.25 -2.94 3.40
CA LEU A 19 -13.46 -1.67 2.68
C LEU A 19 -13.51 -0.46 3.61
N ARG A 20 -13.97 -0.61 4.85
CA ARG A 20 -13.93 0.46 5.85
C ARG A 20 -12.51 0.98 6.12
N ILE A 21 -11.49 0.13 5.97
CA ILE A 21 -10.07 0.52 6.13
C ILE A 21 -9.57 1.21 4.87
N VAL A 22 -9.96 0.74 3.68
CA VAL A 22 -9.64 1.38 2.40
C VAL A 22 -10.16 2.83 2.38
N LYS A 23 -11.41 3.04 2.79
CA LYS A 23 -12.04 4.37 2.89
C LYS A 23 -11.27 5.33 3.81
N ARG A 24 -10.59 4.83 4.85
CA ARG A 24 -9.78 5.69 5.74
C ARG A 24 -8.59 6.31 5.00
N ILE A 25 -7.90 5.54 4.16
CA ILE A 25 -6.77 6.07 3.38
C ILE A 25 -7.25 7.10 2.36
N GLY A 26 -8.38 6.83 1.70
CA GLY A 26 -9.01 7.75 0.75
C GLY A 26 -9.41 9.11 1.35
N ASN A 27 -9.59 9.20 2.67
CA ASN A 27 -9.95 10.44 3.36
C ASN A 27 -8.77 11.10 4.10
N HIS A 28 -7.62 10.43 4.19
CA HIS A 28 -6.46 10.88 4.97
C HIS A 28 -5.19 10.88 4.13
N TYR A 29 -5.11 11.83 3.20
CA TYR A 29 -3.94 12.03 2.35
C TYR A 29 -3.60 13.51 2.14
N GLU A 30 -2.43 13.74 1.58
CA GLU A 30 -1.93 15.01 1.08
C GLU A 30 -1.39 14.82 -0.34
N ARG A 31 -1.51 15.84 -1.19
CA ARG A 31 -0.89 15.85 -2.51
C ARG A 31 0.37 16.69 -2.42
N LEU A 32 1.50 16.11 -2.81
CA LEU A 32 2.78 16.82 -2.88
C LEU A 32 3.00 17.34 -4.30
N GLU A 33 3.94 18.28 -4.43
CA GLU A 33 4.49 18.69 -5.71
C GLU A 33 5.07 17.47 -6.47
N GLY A 34 4.89 17.43 -7.79
CA GLY A 34 5.24 16.25 -8.59
C GLY A 34 4.21 15.12 -8.55
N GLY A 35 2.99 15.37 -8.09
CA GLY A 35 1.85 14.44 -8.24
C GLY A 35 1.83 13.26 -7.26
N CYS A 36 2.71 13.23 -6.26
CA CYS A 36 2.65 12.20 -5.23
C CYS A 36 1.42 12.38 -4.35
N ILE A 37 0.69 11.29 -4.13
CA ILE A 37 -0.42 11.24 -3.16
C ILE A 37 0.09 10.47 -1.95
N VAL A 38 0.29 11.16 -0.83
CA VAL A 38 0.92 10.59 0.37
C VAL A 38 -0.12 10.49 1.47
N SER A 39 -0.23 9.33 2.12
CA SER A 39 -1.18 9.19 3.23
C SER A 39 -0.74 10.06 4.41
N ARG A 40 -1.64 10.50 5.29
CA ARG A 40 -1.27 11.24 6.51
C ARG A 40 -0.82 10.36 7.67
N TYR A 41 -0.91 9.02 7.56
CA TYR A 41 -0.44 8.11 8.60
C TYR A 41 1.07 8.23 8.85
N ALA A 42 1.51 8.08 10.11
CA ALA A 42 2.91 8.19 10.45
C ALA A 42 3.78 7.18 9.65
N PRO A 43 4.89 7.64 9.05
CA PRO A 43 5.82 6.76 8.37
C PRO A 43 6.59 5.89 9.38
N ASN A 44 7.03 4.72 8.93
CA ASN A 44 8.00 3.92 9.66
C ASN A 44 9.43 4.48 9.49
N LYS A 45 10.41 3.83 10.13
CA LYS A 45 11.84 4.21 10.03
C LYS A 45 12.40 4.29 8.59
N ASN A 46 11.76 3.61 7.63
CA ASN A 46 12.15 3.56 6.23
C ASN A 46 11.28 4.50 5.36
N GLY A 47 10.43 5.35 5.96
CA GLY A 47 9.56 6.28 5.26
C GLY A 47 8.22 5.70 4.77
N TYR A 48 8.00 4.39 4.88
CA TYR A 48 6.76 3.77 4.40
C TYR A 48 5.61 4.01 5.37
N ARG A 49 4.44 4.33 4.83
CA ARG A 49 3.22 4.51 5.60
C ARG A 49 2.39 3.23 5.59
N SER A 50 1.75 2.91 6.70
CA SER A 50 0.95 1.69 6.88
C SER A 50 -0.32 1.95 7.66
N VAL A 51 -1.37 1.19 7.35
CA VAL A 51 -2.60 1.11 8.15
C VAL A 51 -2.61 -0.15 9.00
N GLN A 52 -3.28 -0.07 10.14
CA GLN A 52 -3.44 -1.16 11.08
C GLN A 52 -4.92 -1.35 11.39
N PHE A 53 -5.36 -2.60 11.49
CA PHE A 53 -6.72 -2.96 11.86
C PHE A 53 -6.75 -4.31 12.57
N TRP A 54 -7.84 -4.58 13.29
CA TRP A 54 -8.07 -5.88 13.89
C TRP A 54 -8.90 -6.75 12.94
N SER A 55 -8.46 -7.98 12.74
CA SER A 55 -9.18 -9.00 11.98
C SER A 55 -8.92 -10.37 12.61
N GLY A 56 -9.97 -11.15 12.88
CA GLY A 56 -9.86 -12.49 13.47
C GLY A 56 -9.05 -12.53 14.78
N GLY A 57 -9.23 -11.55 15.67
CA GLY A 57 -8.52 -11.49 16.95
C GLY A 57 -7.03 -11.13 16.88
N ARG A 58 -6.49 -10.84 15.69
CA ARG A 58 -5.11 -10.41 15.49
C ARG A 58 -5.05 -8.99 14.91
N LYS A 59 -3.96 -8.30 15.24
CA LYS A 59 -3.63 -7.00 14.65
C LYS A 59 -2.94 -7.23 13.30
N VAL A 60 -3.55 -6.74 12.23
CA VAL A 60 -3.03 -6.81 10.86
C VAL A 60 -2.47 -5.44 10.48
N GLN A 61 -1.31 -5.43 9.83
CA GLN A 61 -0.65 -4.23 9.30
C GLN A 61 -0.46 -4.36 7.80
N VAL A 62 -0.81 -3.31 7.05
CA VAL A 62 -0.71 -3.27 5.59
C VAL A 62 -0.08 -1.97 5.14
N LEU A 63 0.88 -2.04 4.21
CA LEU A 63 1.51 -0.87 3.60
C LEU A 63 0.52 -0.18 2.66
N VAL A 64 0.45 1.15 2.74
CA VAL A 64 -0.57 1.93 2.01
C VAL A 64 -0.44 1.75 0.50
N HIS A 65 0.78 1.74 -0.05
CA HIS A 65 1.01 1.56 -1.48
C HIS A 65 0.60 0.16 -1.98
N ARG A 66 0.80 -0.91 -1.18
CA ARG A 66 0.35 -2.27 -1.52
C ARG A 66 -1.17 -2.35 -1.57
N LEU A 67 -1.83 -1.75 -0.59
CA LEU A 67 -3.29 -1.69 -0.58
C LEU A 67 -3.83 -0.89 -1.77
N ALA A 68 -3.24 0.27 -2.07
CA ALA A 68 -3.64 1.08 -3.21
C ALA A 68 -3.47 0.34 -4.53
N TYR A 69 -2.34 -0.36 -4.72
CA TYR A 69 -2.14 -1.24 -5.88
C TYR A 69 -3.25 -2.29 -5.96
N ALA A 70 -3.53 -2.99 -4.84
CA ALA A 70 -4.53 -4.04 -4.83
C ALA A 70 -5.97 -3.56 -5.10
N CYS A 71 -6.31 -2.35 -4.66
CA CYS A 71 -7.61 -1.74 -4.94
C CYS A 71 -7.84 -1.46 -6.44
N LEU A 72 -6.76 -1.26 -7.20
CA LEU A 72 -6.82 -0.81 -8.60
C LEU A 72 -6.52 -1.92 -9.60
N TYR A 73 -5.56 -2.78 -9.26
CA TYR A 73 -5.02 -3.81 -10.15
C TYR A 73 -5.33 -5.24 -9.66
N GLY A 74 -5.90 -5.39 -8.47
CA GLY A 74 -6.13 -6.69 -7.84
C GLY A 74 -4.93 -7.19 -7.01
N PRO A 75 -5.06 -8.38 -6.40
CA PRO A 75 -4.11 -8.88 -5.41
C PRO A 75 -2.69 -9.00 -5.98
N ILE A 76 -1.70 -8.67 -5.15
CA ILE A 76 -0.29 -8.77 -5.49
C ILE A 76 0.06 -10.26 -5.63
N PRO A 77 0.56 -10.72 -6.78
CA PRO A 77 0.97 -12.10 -6.98
C PRO A 77 2.05 -12.54 -6.00
N SER A 78 2.06 -13.83 -5.66
CA SER A 78 3.06 -14.38 -4.75
C SER A 78 4.48 -14.16 -5.28
N GLY A 79 5.39 -13.76 -4.39
CA GLY A 79 6.77 -13.45 -4.73
C GLY A 79 6.97 -12.09 -5.40
N MET A 80 5.93 -11.30 -5.68
CA MET A 80 6.06 -9.95 -6.23
C MET A 80 6.00 -8.87 -5.14
N THR A 81 6.55 -7.70 -5.47
CA THR A 81 6.54 -6.50 -4.64
C THR A 81 6.08 -5.29 -5.45
N VAL A 82 5.52 -4.30 -4.75
CA VAL A 82 5.15 -3.01 -5.35
C VAL A 82 6.28 -2.03 -5.09
N ASP A 83 6.75 -1.37 -6.15
CA ASP A 83 7.81 -0.36 -6.13
C ASP A 83 7.28 1.03 -6.52
N HIS A 84 7.97 2.07 -6.09
CA HIS A 84 7.61 3.47 -6.35
C HIS A 84 8.51 4.07 -7.43
N LEU A 85 7.94 4.41 -8.58
CA LEU A 85 8.63 5.12 -9.65
C LEU A 85 9.10 6.53 -9.20
N CYS A 86 8.30 7.18 -8.35
CA CYS A 86 8.63 8.48 -7.75
C CYS A 86 9.66 8.37 -6.60
N PHE A 87 10.01 7.15 -6.20
CA PHE A 87 10.80 6.81 -5.04
C PHE A 87 10.35 7.41 -3.70
N THR A 88 9.13 7.94 -3.58
CA THR A 88 8.58 8.48 -2.34
C THR A 88 7.86 7.37 -1.59
N PRO A 89 8.40 6.82 -0.48
CA PRO A 89 7.90 5.57 0.12
C PRO A 89 6.49 5.64 0.71
N GLY A 90 6.00 6.86 1.00
CA GLY A 90 4.65 7.11 1.49
C GLY A 90 3.62 7.36 0.39
N CYS A 91 4.05 7.43 -0.88
CA CYS A 91 3.19 7.70 -2.02
C CYS A 91 2.34 6.47 -2.35
N PHE A 92 1.08 6.68 -2.70
CA PHE A 92 0.19 5.62 -3.17
C PHE A 92 -0.55 6.02 -4.46
N ASN A 93 -0.03 7.03 -5.16
CA ASN A 93 -0.54 7.37 -6.49
C ASN A 93 -0.34 6.19 -7.45
N GLN A 94 -1.41 5.73 -8.07
CA GLN A 94 -1.43 4.61 -9.01
C GLN A 94 -0.43 4.73 -10.15
N ASP A 95 -0.22 5.96 -10.66
CA ASP A 95 0.69 6.23 -11.79
C ASP A 95 2.15 6.15 -11.36
N HIS A 96 2.40 6.13 -10.05
CA HIS A 96 3.73 6.04 -9.45
C HIS A 96 4.05 4.65 -8.91
N LEU A 97 3.13 3.68 -9.04
CA LEU A 97 3.32 2.32 -8.56
C LEU A 97 3.56 1.36 -9.73
N ARG A 98 4.44 0.39 -9.51
CA ARG A 98 4.63 -0.74 -10.42
C ARG A 98 4.84 -2.03 -9.66
N LEU A 99 4.51 -3.14 -10.30
CA LEU A 99 4.76 -4.48 -9.79
C LEU A 99 6.12 -4.96 -10.28
N LEU A 100 6.95 -5.48 -9.37
CA LEU A 100 8.27 -6.00 -9.68
C LEU A 100 8.49 -7.35 -8.99
N THR A 101 9.40 -8.13 -9.55
CA THR A 101 10.04 -9.23 -8.85
C THR A 101 11.09 -8.71 -7.84
N PRO A 102 11.51 -9.53 -6.85
CA PRO A 102 12.53 -9.13 -5.88
C PRO A 102 13.88 -8.85 -6.55
N SER A 103 14.18 -9.57 -7.64
CA SER A 103 15.38 -9.37 -8.44
C SER A 103 15.40 -7.99 -9.11
N GLU A 104 14.29 -7.60 -9.73
CA GLU A 104 14.14 -6.27 -10.35
C GLU A 104 14.18 -5.15 -9.32
N ASN A 105 13.49 -5.31 -8.19
CA ASN A 105 13.49 -4.32 -7.11
C ASN A 105 14.90 -4.11 -6.54
N SER A 106 15.72 -5.16 -6.41
CA SER A 106 17.09 -5.05 -5.93
C SER A 106 17.99 -4.27 -6.88
N ARG A 107 17.73 -4.35 -8.19
CA ARG A 107 18.43 -3.57 -9.24
C ARG A 107 17.97 -2.11 -9.27
N ASN A 108 16.73 -1.84 -8.87
CA ASN A 108 16.14 -0.51 -8.87
C ASN A 108 16.30 0.23 -7.52
N ARG A 109 17.52 0.28 -6.98
CA ARG A 109 17.78 1.10 -5.80
C ARG A 109 17.81 2.57 -6.21
N ARG A 110 17.28 3.45 -5.35
CA ARG A 110 17.54 4.90 -5.46
C ARG A 110 19.05 5.10 -5.68
N PRO A 111 19.47 5.88 -6.69
CA PRO A 111 20.86 6.32 -6.77
C PRO A 111 21.24 6.93 -5.42
N LYS A 112 22.38 6.52 -4.85
CA LYS A 112 22.93 7.26 -3.70
C LYS A 112 23.17 8.68 -4.20
N ALA A 113 22.69 9.68 -3.45
CA ALA A 113 23.16 11.03 -3.67
C ALA A 113 24.69 11.00 -3.54
N SER A 114 25.38 11.35 -4.63
CA SER A 114 26.83 11.50 -4.68
C SER A 114 27.28 12.63 -3.77
#